data_AF-A0A8J7KSV3-F1
#
_entry.id   AF-A0A8J7KSV3-F1
#
_cell.length_a   1.000
_cell.length_b   1.000
_cell.length_c   1.000
_cell.angle_alpha   90.00
_cell.angle_beta   90.00
_cell.angle_gamma   90.00
#
_symmetry.space_group_name_H-M   'P 1'
#
loop_
_entity.id
_entity.type
_entity.pdbx_description
1 polymer ?
#
loop_
_entity_poly.entity_id
_entity_poly.type
_entity_poly.pdbx_seq_one_letter_code
_entity_poly.pdbx_strand_id
1 'polypeptide(L)'
;MAIHKKINPTVSKRASEDKFLNGAPDAKANDLAASTQYDKGIPKGNKRQISITIDPTLLRKLDERAAAMGTGRSAFVSMAVFNALSESGQ
;
A
#
# COMPACT_ATOMS: atom_id res chain seq x y z
N MET A 1 -40.19 -1.90 7.99
CA MET A 1 -38.91 -2.53 7.64
C MET A 1 -37.79 -1.82 8.40
N ALA A 2 -36.97 -2.54 9.17
CA ALA A 2 -35.69 -2.00 9.66
C ALA A 2 -34.73 -3.17 9.88
N ILE A 3 -33.64 -3.22 9.10
CA ILE A 3 -32.53 -4.15 9.31
C ILE A 3 -31.46 -3.39 10.07
N HIS A 4 -31.23 -3.75 11.33
CA HIS A 4 -30.13 -3.20 12.11
C HIS A 4 -28.82 -3.88 11.69
N LYS A 5 -27.89 -3.11 11.11
CA LYS A 5 -26.53 -3.56 10.79
C LYS A 5 -25.79 -3.88 12.10
N LYS A 6 -25.51 -5.16 12.37
CA LYS A 6 -24.66 -5.57 13.51
C LYS A 6 -23.27 -4.98 13.34
N ILE A 7 -22.89 -4.08 14.24
CA ILE A 7 -21.55 -3.50 14.31
C ILE A 7 -20.63 -4.57 14.91
N ASN A 8 -19.54 -4.87 14.22
CA ASN A 8 -18.59 -5.91 14.64
C ASN A 8 -17.80 -5.38 15.86
N PRO A 9 -17.95 -5.97 17.06
CA PRO A 9 -17.41 -5.41 18.31
C PRO A 9 -15.87 -5.40 18.36
N THR A 10 -15.22 -6.14 17.47
CA THR A 10 -13.76 -6.22 17.33
C THR A 10 -13.12 -4.93 16.83
N VAL A 11 -13.83 -4.10 16.06
CA VAL A 11 -13.30 -2.81 15.55
C VAL A 11 -13.33 -1.73 16.64
N SER A 12 -14.35 -1.74 17.51
CA SER A 12 -14.50 -0.78 18.60
C SER A 12 -13.50 -0.97 19.74
N LYS A 13 -13.04 -2.21 19.95
CA LYS A 13 -12.07 -2.54 21.00
C LYS A 13 -10.67 -2.00 20.68
N ARG A 14 -10.20 -2.18 19.45
CA ARG A 14 -8.92 -1.63 18.96
C ARG A 14 -8.83 -0.11 19.10
N ALA A 15 -9.87 0.60 18.67
CA ALA A 15 -9.92 2.06 18.77
C ALA A 15 -9.91 2.59 20.23
N SER A 16 -10.30 1.75 21.21
CA SER A 16 -10.28 2.09 22.64
C SER A 16 -8.93 1.78 23.28
N GLU A 17 -8.27 0.72 22.81
CA GLU A 17 -6.90 0.33 23.21
C GLU A 17 -5.88 1.37 22.73
N ASP A 18 -6.00 1.84 21.48
CA ASP A 18 -5.11 2.88 20.92
C ASP A 18 -5.21 4.21 21.68
N LYS A 19 -6.41 4.56 22.18
CA LYS A 19 -6.61 5.78 23.00
C LYS A 19 -6.04 5.65 24.40
N PHE A 20 -6.04 4.45 24.97
CA PHE A 20 -5.43 4.19 26.27
C PHE A 20 -3.91 4.25 26.21
N LEU A 21 -3.31 3.67 25.15
CA LEU A 21 -1.86 3.67 24.93
C LEU A 21 -1.33 5.08 24.66
N ASN A 22 -2.05 5.91 23.89
CA ASN A 22 -1.63 7.27 23.53
C ASN A 22 -2.06 8.35 24.55
N GLY A 23 -2.74 7.97 25.64
CA GLY A 23 -3.24 8.90 26.67
C GLY A 23 -2.21 9.27 27.74
N ALA A 24 -1.08 8.57 27.79
CA ALA A 24 -0.04 8.80 28.78
C ALA A 24 0.82 10.03 28.41
N PRO A 25 1.12 10.95 29.35
CA PRO A 25 1.82 12.21 29.07
C PRO A 25 3.29 12.03 28.63
N ASP A 26 3.85 10.84 28.78
CA ASP A 26 5.18 10.41 28.30
C ASP A 26 5.16 9.85 26.87
N ALA A 27 3.98 9.50 26.32
CA ALA A 27 3.84 8.94 24.98
C ALA A 27 4.32 9.91 23.86
N LYS A 28 4.48 11.20 24.17
CA LYS A 28 4.96 12.21 23.22
C LYS A 28 6.44 12.11 22.85
N ALA A 29 7.19 11.15 23.40
CA ALA A 29 8.60 11.00 23.09
C ALA A 29 8.89 10.09 21.88
N ASN A 30 7.93 9.29 21.40
CA ASN A 30 8.22 8.27 20.38
C ASN A 30 7.58 8.50 19.00
N ASP A 31 6.76 9.54 18.83
CA ASP A 31 6.16 9.88 17.53
C ASP A 31 7.12 10.57 16.54
N LEU A 32 8.36 10.87 16.96
CA LEU A 32 9.37 11.51 16.10
C LEU A 32 10.40 10.52 15.50
N ALA A 33 10.30 9.21 15.81
CA ALA A 33 11.28 8.21 15.37
C ALA A 33 10.68 6.97 14.66
N ALA A 34 9.37 6.96 14.35
CA ALA A 34 8.70 5.82 13.73
C ALA A 34 8.15 6.08 12.30
N SER A 35 8.67 7.07 11.58
CA SER A 35 8.28 7.39 10.20
C SER A 35 9.31 6.97 9.14
N THR A 36 10.18 5.99 9.44
CA THR A 36 11.08 5.37 8.46
C THR A 36 10.51 4.12 7.80
N GLN A 37 9.30 3.67 8.16
CA GLN A 37 8.56 2.73 7.33
C GLN A 37 7.76 3.52 6.29
N TYR A 38 8.23 3.49 5.05
CA TYR A 38 7.51 4.05 3.90
C TYR A 38 6.19 3.28 3.69
N ASP A 39 5.16 3.65 4.43
CA ASP A 39 3.84 2.99 4.44
C ASP A 39 2.91 3.60 3.39
N LYS A 40 3.43 3.86 2.18
CA LYS A 40 2.60 4.33 1.08
C LYS A 40 1.90 3.15 0.40
N GLY A 41 0.57 3.21 0.35
CA GLY A 41 -0.28 2.23 -0.32
C GLY A 41 -0.99 1.27 0.64
N ILE A 42 -1.98 0.55 0.11
CA ILE A 42 -2.80 -0.35 0.94
C ILE A 42 -2.00 -1.63 1.21
N PRO A 43 -1.81 -2.06 2.48
CA PRO A 43 -1.14 -3.33 2.79
C PRO A 43 -1.90 -4.51 2.17
N LYS A 44 -1.18 -5.36 1.43
CA LYS A 44 -1.69 -6.60 0.86
C LYS A 44 -0.68 -7.72 1.08
N GLY A 45 -0.72 -8.31 2.27
CA GLY A 45 0.32 -9.25 2.74
C GLY A 45 1.68 -8.56 2.80
N ASN A 46 2.68 -9.14 2.16
CA ASN A 46 4.05 -8.61 2.12
C ASN A 46 4.28 -7.53 1.05
N LYS A 47 3.23 -7.15 0.30
CA LYS A 47 3.31 -6.14 -0.77
C LYS A 47 2.40 -4.96 -0.46
N ARG A 48 2.71 -3.81 -1.06
CA ARG A 48 1.87 -2.61 -1.03
C ARG A 48 1.15 -2.45 -2.36
N GLN A 49 -0.17 -2.27 -2.31
CA GLN A 49 -0.95 -1.94 -3.50
C GLN A 49 -0.85 -0.44 -3.76
N ILE A 50 -0.48 -0.08 -4.99
CA ILE A 50 -0.47 1.29 -5.50
C ILE A 50 -1.52 1.45 -6.59
N SER A 51 -2.21 2.58 -6.58
CA SER A 51 -3.06 3.01 -7.70
C SER A 51 -2.30 4.08 -8.46
N ILE A 52 -2.14 3.89 -9.77
CA ILE A 52 -1.46 4.83 -10.65
C ILE A 52 -2.37 5.14 -11.83
N THR A 53 -2.40 6.40 -12.23
CA THR A 53 -3.07 6.83 -13.47
C THR A 53 -2.02 6.91 -14.56
N ILE A 54 -2.29 6.28 -15.70
CA ILE A 54 -1.36 6.19 -16.83
C ILE A 54 -2.10 6.65 -18.09
N ASP A 55 -1.37 7.32 -18.98
CA ASP A 55 -1.88 7.65 -20.31
C ASP A 55 -2.32 6.37 -21.07
N PRO A 56 -3.50 6.38 -21.72
CA PRO A 56 -4.03 5.18 -22.39
C PRO A 56 -3.16 4.72 -23.57
N THR A 57 -2.45 5.62 -24.25
CA THR A 57 -1.56 5.24 -25.36
C THR A 57 -0.33 4.51 -24.83
N LEU A 58 0.20 4.94 -23.68
CA LEU A 58 1.29 4.27 -22.99
C LEU A 58 0.86 2.91 -22.43
N LEU A 59 -0.35 2.83 -21.86
CA LEU A 59 -0.90 1.57 -21.35
C LEU A 59 -0.96 0.50 -22.45
N ARG A 60 -1.37 0.88 -23.66
CA ARG A 60 -1.44 -0.05 -24.79
C ARG A 60 -0.07 -0.58 -25.20
N LYS A 61 0.94 0.29 -25.27
CA LYS A 61 2.33 -0.10 -25.57
C LYS A 61 2.89 -1.04 -24.50
N LEU A 62 2.53 -0.81 -23.24
CA LEU A 62 2.94 -1.65 -22.11
C LEU A 62 2.34 -3.05 -22.24
N ASP A 63 1.07 -3.15 -22.61
CA ASP A 63 0.41 -4.44 -22.86
C ASP A 63 1.00 -5.20 -24.04
N GLU A 64 1.28 -4.53 -25.15
CA GLU A 64 1.92 -5.13 -26.32
C GLU A 64 3.30 -5.72 -25.95
N ARG A 65 4.09 -4.99 -25.16
CA ARG A 65 5.39 -5.48 -24.63
C ARG A 65 5.23 -6.63 -23.66
N ALA A 66 4.29 -6.53 -22.71
CA ALA A 66 4.05 -7.57 -21.73
C ALA A 66 3.63 -8.89 -22.40
N ALA A 67 2.74 -8.81 -23.39
CA ALA A 67 2.28 -9.94 -24.20
C ALA A 67 3.43 -10.57 -25.00
N ALA A 68 4.28 -9.77 -25.64
CA ALA A 68 5.46 -10.27 -26.37
C ALA A 68 6.44 -11.03 -25.45
N MET A 69 6.53 -10.65 -24.18
CA MET A 69 7.35 -11.35 -23.17
C MET A 69 6.62 -12.52 -22.49
N GLY A 70 5.33 -12.77 -22.80
CA GLY A 70 4.52 -13.78 -22.13
C GLY A 70 4.24 -13.47 -20.65
N THR A 71 4.35 -12.21 -20.24
CA THR A 71 4.15 -11.78 -18.84
C THR A 71 2.85 -11.01 -18.67
N GLY A 72 2.26 -11.10 -17.47
CA GLY A 72 1.13 -10.24 -17.12
C GLY A 72 1.56 -8.78 -16.95
N ARG A 73 0.64 -7.84 -17.24
CA ARG A 73 0.86 -6.39 -17.09
C ARG A 73 1.48 -6.00 -15.75
N SER A 74 0.96 -6.52 -14.65
CA SER A 74 1.46 -6.23 -13.30
C SER A 74 2.89 -6.74 -13.06
N ALA A 75 3.24 -7.90 -13.62
CA ALA A 75 4.59 -8.45 -13.56
C ALA A 75 5.56 -7.59 -14.38
N PHE A 76 5.16 -7.17 -15.59
CA PHE A 76 5.96 -6.29 -16.42
C PHE A 76 6.24 -4.95 -15.74
N VAL A 77 5.22 -4.32 -15.14
CA VAL A 77 5.39 -3.07 -14.38
C VAL A 77 6.34 -3.26 -13.20
N SER A 78 6.17 -4.34 -12.43
CA SER A 78 7.02 -4.62 -11.26
C SER A 78 8.48 -4.82 -11.67
N MET A 79 8.71 -5.55 -12.77
CA MET A 79 10.04 -5.78 -13.34
C MET A 79 10.67 -4.49 -13.85
N ALA A 80 9.92 -3.66 -14.58
CA ALA A 80 10.42 -2.40 -15.11
C ALA A 80 10.85 -1.44 -13.98
N VAL A 81 10.07 -1.34 -12.90
CA VAL A 81 10.42 -0.54 -11.73
C VAL A 81 11.67 -1.09 -11.04
N PHE A 82 11.78 -2.41 -10.90
CA PHE A 82 12.98 -3.04 -10.32
C PHE A 82 14.24 -2.76 -11.13
N ASN A 83 14.17 -2.88 -12.45
CA ASN A 83 15.30 -2.63 -13.35
C ASN A 83 15.71 -1.15 -13.31
N ALA A 84 14.74 -0.23 -13.38
CA ALA A 84 15.01 1.21 -13.33
C ALA A 84 15.71 1.64 -12.04
N LEU A 85 15.34 1.05 -10.89
CA LEU A 85 15.99 1.33 -9.61
C LEU A 85 17.38 0.69 -9.51
N SER A 86 17.55 -0.50 -10.10
CA SER A 86 18.84 -1.21 -10.08
C SER A 86 19.88 -0.52 -10.96
N GLU A 87 19.46 0.06 -12.09
CA GLU A 87 20.34 0.80 -13.01
C GLU A 87 20.81 2.14 -12.43
N SER A 88 19.98 2.79 -11.61
CA SER A 88 20.33 4.05 -10.91
C SER A 88 21.24 3.87 -9.68
N GLY A 89 21.52 2.63 -9.28
CA GLY A 89 22.34 2.29 -8.12
C GLY A 89 23.77 1.87 -8.45
N GLN A 90 24.19 1.95 -9.72
CA GLN A 90 25.59 1.78 -10.15
C GLN A 90 26.31 3.13 -10.26
#